data_AF-A0A4Z0EFY9-F1
#
_entry.id   AF-A0A4Z0EFY9-F1
#
_cell.length_a   1.000
_cell.length_b   1.000
_cell.length_c   1.000
_cell.angle_alpha   90.00
_cell.angle_beta   90.00
_cell.angle_gamma   90.00
#
_symmetry.space_group_name_H-M   'P 1'
#
loop_
_entity.id
_entity.type
_entity.pdbx_description
1 polymer ?
#
loop_
_entity_poly.entity_id
_entity_poly.type
_entity_poly.pdbx_seq_one_letter_code
_entity_poly.pdbx_strand_id
1 'polypeptide(L)'
;MRRIAVALTLWTASAQAGSADDPAALRSIAAEAARITALKNRCPAHVGIDVGVTETLQGTVLMDGIRQAGKEPFMRIVKAEQARIRTEIETTGVAAWCRGQKSLLERPYPDVFRP
;
A
#
# COMPACT_ATOMS: atom_id res chain seq x y z
N MET A 1 1.38 18.96 -19.88
CA MET A 1 0.68 18.46 -18.68
C MET A 1 0.35 16.99 -18.89
N ARG A 2 1.22 16.07 -18.43
CA ARG A 2 1.00 14.62 -18.55
C ARG A 2 0.27 14.13 -17.30
N ARG A 3 -1.05 13.97 -17.40
CA ARG A 3 -1.88 13.28 -16.39
C ARG A 3 -1.56 11.79 -16.51
N ILE A 4 -0.64 11.31 -15.70
CA ILE A 4 -0.38 9.87 -15.58
C ILE A 4 -1.56 9.29 -14.82
N ALA A 5 -2.45 8.62 -15.54
CA ALA A 5 -3.56 7.88 -14.95
C ALA A 5 -2.96 6.78 -14.07
N VAL A 6 -3.02 6.98 -12.75
CA VAL A 6 -2.55 5.99 -11.78
C VAL A 6 -3.62 4.90 -11.69
N ALA A 7 -3.56 3.94 -12.60
CA ALA A 7 -4.34 2.70 -12.54
C ALA A 7 -3.74 1.82 -11.43
N LEU A 8 -4.15 2.09 -10.18
CA LEU A 8 -3.76 1.27 -9.04
C LEU A 8 -4.45 -0.10 -9.08
N THR A 9 -3.67 -1.12 -8.77
CA THR A 9 -4.07 -2.50 -8.49
C THR A 9 -5.00 -2.60 -7.29
N LEU A 10 -6.23 -2.15 -7.47
CA LEU A 10 -7.35 -2.59 -6.66
C LEU A 10 -7.88 -3.95 -7.13
N TRP A 11 -7.37 -4.54 -8.23
CA TRP A 11 -7.93 -5.81 -8.71
C TRP A 11 -7.17 -7.06 -8.32
N THR A 12 -5.87 -7.03 -8.05
CA THR A 12 -5.18 -8.25 -7.61
C THR A 12 -5.50 -8.62 -6.17
N ALA A 13 -5.83 -7.66 -5.30
CA ALA A 13 -6.36 -7.98 -3.97
C ALA A 13 -7.86 -8.37 -4.04
N SER A 14 -8.67 -7.66 -4.83
CA SER A 14 -10.12 -7.92 -4.89
C SER A 14 -10.53 -9.10 -5.78
N ALA A 15 -9.71 -9.53 -6.75
CA ALA A 15 -9.96 -10.72 -7.55
C ALA A 15 -9.49 -12.03 -6.88
N GLN A 16 -8.68 -11.93 -5.81
CA GLN A 16 -8.29 -13.06 -4.97
C GLN A 16 -9.06 -13.10 -3.64
N ALA A 17 -9.77 -12.02 -3.27
CA ALA A 17 -10.72 -11.97 -2.16
C ALA A 17 -12.02 -12.72 -2.50
N GLY A 18 -11.89 -14.00 -2.83
CA GLY A 18 -12.96 -14.98 -2.84
C GLY A 18 -13.24 -15.55 -1.45
N SER A 19 -12.94 -14.85 -0.36
CA SER A 19 -13.60 -15.03 0.94
C SER A 19 -13.24 -13.86 1.85
N ALA A 20 -14.23 -13.36 2.59
CA ALA A 20 -14.02 -12.33 3.62
C ALA A 20 -13.23 -12.86 4.84
N ASP A 21 -12.75 -14.11 4.78
CA ASP A 21 -12.11 -14.86 5.86
C ASP A 21 -10.68 -15.31 5.53
N ASP A 22 -10.10 -14.92 4.39
CA ASP A 22 -8.70 -15.24 4.08
C ASP A 22 -7.73 -14.35 4.90
N PRO A 23 -7.02 -14.90 5.90
CA PRO A 23 -6.09 -14.13 6.72
C PRO A 23 -4.91 -13.57 5.90
N ALA A 24 -4.57 -14.21 4.77
CA ALA A 24 -3.51 -13.74 3.88
C ALA A 24 -3.95 -12.51 3.07
N ALA A 25 -5.20 -12.46 2.61
CA ALA A 25 -5.77 -11.30 1.95
C ALA A 25 -5.82 -10.09 2.90
N LEU A 26 -6.34 -10.28 4.12
CA LEU A 26 -6.39 -9.23 5.15
C LEU A 26 -4.99 -8.71 5.50
N ARG A 27 -4.00 -9.61 5.62
CA ARG A 27 -2.62 -9.21 5.89
C ARG A 27 -2.02 -8.42 4.73
N SER A 28 -2.33 -8.78 3.48
CA SER A 28 -1.86 -8.06 2.30
C SER A 28 -2.42 -6.65 2.24
N ILE A 29 -3.72 -6.47 2.53
CA ILE A 29 -4.36 -5.15 2.63
C ILE A 29 -3.73 -4.33 3.76
N ALA A 30 -3.49 -4.94 4.93
CA ALA A 30 -2.85 -4.28 6.06
C ALA A 30 -1.40 -3.86 5.77
N ALA A 31 -0.63 -4.72 5.08
CA ALA A 31 0.74 -4.43 4.67
C ALA A 31 0.79 -3.25 3.68
N GLU A 32 -0.17 -3.18 2.76
CA GLU A 32 -0.29 -2.06 1.83
C GLU A 32 -0.62 -0.74 2.55
N ALA A 33 -1.58 -0.76 3.49
CA ALA A 33 -1.89 0.41 4.31
C ALA A 33 -0.66 0.88 5.12
N ALA A 34 0.10 -0.05 5.69
CA ALA A 34 1.32 0.23 6.43
C ALA A 34 2.41 0.83 5.52
N ARG A 35 2.57 0.30 4.30
CA ARG A 35 3.52 0.79 3.30
C ARG A 35 3.20 2.20 2.83
N ILE A 36 1.95 2.49 2.50
CA ILE A 36 1.50 3.84 2.12
C ILE A 36 1.74 4.83 3.28
N THR A 37 1.48 4.40 4.52
CA THR A 37 1.77 5.20 5.73
C THR A 37 3.25 5.53 5.83
N ALA A 38 4.13 4.54 5.62
CA ALA A 38 5.57 4.71 5.68
C ALA A 38 6.08 5.60 4.54
N LEU A 39 5.58 5.44 3.32
CA LEU A 39 5.88 6.31 2.19
C LEU A 39 5.56 7.77 2.51
N LYS A 40 4.36 8.05 3.03
CA LYS A 40 3.94 9.40 3.41
C LYS A 40 4.83 10.02 4.50
N ASN A 41 5.20 9.23 5.51
CA ASN A 41 5.85 9.75 6.71
C ASN A 41 7.38 9.73 6.66
N ARG A 42 7.99 8.89 5.80
CA ARG A 42 9.43 8.63 5.79
C ARG A 42 10.10 9.02 4.48
N CYS A 43 9.38 9.00 3.36
CA CYS A 43 9.98 9.35 2.08
C CYS A 43 9.88 10.85 1.81
N PRO A 44 10.99 11.50 1.44
CA PRO A 44 10.99 12.93 1.14
C PRO A 44 10.19 13.23 -0.13
N ALA A 45 9.56 14.42 -0.18
CA ALA A 45 8.63 14.82 -1.25
C ALA A 45 9.22 14.73 -2.68
N HIS A 46 10.55 14.83 -2.84
CA HIS A 46 11.23 14.71 -4.14
C HIS A 46 11.26 13.27 -4.71
N VAL A 47 10.78 12.27 -3.98
CA VAL A 47 10.56 10.91 -4.53
C VAL A 47 9.44 10.93 -5.58
N GLY A 48 8.68 12.02 -5.68
CA GLY A 48 7.67 12.23 -6.74
C GLY A 48 6.36 11.50 -6.45
N ILE A 49 6.14 11.12 -5.19
CA ILE A 49 4.91 10.48 -4.74
C ILE A 49 3.87 11.58 -4.50
N ASP A 50 2.78 11.55 -5.26
CA ASP A 50 1.66 12.48 -5.09
C ASP A 50 0.96 12.22 -3.75
N VAL A 51 1.05 13.20 -2.84
CA VAL A 51 0.52 13.09 -1.47
C VAL A 51 -1.01 12.91 -1.48
N GLY A 52 -1.73 13.61 -2.35
CA GLY A 52 -3.19 13.49 -2.44
C GLY A 52 -3.64 12.12 -2.95
N VAL A 53 -2.89 11.54 -3.88
CA VAL A 53 -3.10 10.15 -4.33
C VAL A 53 -2.83 9.17 -3.20
N THR A 54 -1.75 9.35 -2.42
CA THR A 54 -1.46 8.46 -1.28
C THR A 54 -2.48 8.56 -0.15
N GLU A 55 -3.04 9.73 0.14
CA GLU A 55 -4.07 9.88 1.17
C GLU A 55 -5.39 9.23 0.76
N THR A 56 -5.80 9.43 -0.50
CA THR A 56 -6.99 8.78 -1.06
C THR A 56 -6.84 7.26 -1.01
N LEU A 57 -5.68 6.76 -1.43
CA LEU A 57 -5.37 5.32 -1.39
C LEU A 57 -5.32 4.75 0.01
N GLN A 58 -4.67 5.44 0.94
CA GLN A 58 -4.63 5.04 2.34
C GLN A 58 -6.06 4.91 2.89
N GLY A 59 -6.93 5.88 2.58
CA GLY A 59 -8.34 5.83 2.95
C GLY A 59 -9.06 4.61 2.37
N THR A 60 -8.91 4.35 1.07
CA THR A 60 -9.56 3.21 0.40
C THR A 60 -9.12 1.86 0.98
N VAL A 61 -7.80 1.65 1.12
CA VAL A 61 -7.24 0.38 1.63
C VAL A 61 -7.63 0.14 3.08
N LEU A 62 -7.60 1.20 3.91
CA LEU A 62 -8.05 1.08 5.30
C LEU A 62 -9.54 0.76 5.38
N MET A 63 -10.39 1.42 4.60
CA MET A 63 -11.83 1.18 4.60
C MET A 63 -12.18 -0.24 4.14
N ASP A 64 -11.47 -0.78 3.15
CA ASP A 64 -11.68 -2.15 2.69
C ASP A 64 -11.33 -3.19 3.77
N GLY A 65 -10.16 -3.07 4.40
CA GLY A 65 -9.77 -3.96 5.49
C GLY A 65 -10.68 -3.84 6.72
N ILE A 66 -11.13 -2.62 7.06
CA ILE A 66 -12.10 -2.38 8.13
C ILE A 66 -13.45 -3.03 7.80
N ARG A 67 -13.90 -2.99 6.54
CA ARG A 67 -15.15 -3.63 6.12
C ARG A 67 -15.07 -5.15 6.24
N GLN A 68 -13.91 -5.74 5.94
CA GLN A 68 -13.73 -7.20 5.95
C GLN A 68 -13.58 -7.76 7.38
N ALA A 69 -12.71 -7.17 8.20
CA ALA A 69 -12.39 -7.73 9.52
C ALA A 69 -12.97 -6.94 10.70
N GLY A 70 -13.47 -5.73 10.49
CA GLY A 70 -13.80 -4.78 11.55
C GLY A 70 -12.59 -3.90 11.94
N LYS A 71 -12.87 -2.72 12.49
CA LYS A 71 -11.84 -1.69 12.75
C LYS A 71 -10.75 -2.14 13.72
N GLU A 72 -11.14 -2.60 14.89
CA GLU A 72 -10.22 -2.99 15.97
C GLU A 72 -9.25 -4.11 15.53
N PRO A 73 -9.71 -5.27 15.01
CA PRO A 73 -8.82 -6.35 14.62
C PRO A 73 -7.96 -5.98 13.41
N PHE A 74 -8.52 -5.30 12.40
CA PHE A 74 -7.75 -4.90 11.21
C PHE A 74 -6.61 -3.94 11.59
N MET A 75 -6.88 -2.94 12.44
CA MET A 75 -5.86 -1.98 12.86
C MET A 75 -4.74 -2.61 13.70
N ARG A 76 -4.99 -3.73 14.40
CA ARG A 76 -3.90 -4.50 15.05
C ARG A 76 -2.94 -5.08 14.02
N ILE A 77 -3.45 -5.61 12.91
CA ILE A 77 -2.63 -6.16 11.82
C ILE A 77 -1.84 -5.02 11.16
N VAL A 78 -2.49 -3.89 10.86
CA VAL A 78 -1.82 -2.69 10.31
C VAL A 78 -0.67 -2.24 11.22
N LYS A 79 -0.88 -2.20 12.53
CA LYS A 79 0.15 -1.82 13.50
C LYS A 79 1.35 -2.79 13.49
N ALA A 80 1.10 -4.09 13.38
CA ALA A 80 2.16 -5.09 13.27
C ALA A 80 2.98 -4.90 11.98
N GLU A 81 2.30 -4.67 10.85
CA GLU A 81 2.98 -4.40 9.57
C GLU A 81 3.75 -3.07 9.57
N GLN A 82 3.23 -2.02 10.22
CA GLN A 82 3.97 -0.78 10.42
C GLN A 82 5.26 -0.97 11.23
N ALA A 83 5.24 -1.85 12.25
CA ALA A 83 6.44 -2.19 13.00
C ALA A 83 7.44 -2.96 12.13
N ARG A 84 6.97 -3.95 11.35
CA ARG A 84 7.81 -4.70 10.41
C ARG A 84 8.50 -3.78 9.40
N ILE A 85 7.74 -2.88 8.77
CA ILE A 85 8.26 -1.92 7.79
C ILE A 85 9.24 -0.94 8.44
N ARG A 86 9.01 -0.54 9.70
CA ARG A 86 9.97 0.29 10.43
C ARG A 86 11.32 -0.41 10.55
N THR A 87 11.36 -1.66 10.97
CA THR A 87 12.60 -2.45 11.06
C THR A 87 13.27 -2.63 9.69
N GLU A 88 12.48 -2.83 8.63
CA GLU A 88 12.96 -2.90 7.24
C GLU A 88 13.65 -1.60 6.82
N ILE A 89 13.04 -0.45 7.13
CA ILE A 89 13.60 0.88 6.86
C ILE A 89 14.87 1.12 7.66
N GLU A 90 14.90 0.73 8.94
CA GLU A 90 16.08 0.87 9.81
C GLU A 90 17.27 0.05 9.28
N THR A 91 17.00 -1.16 8.77
CA THR A 91 18.03 -2.05 8.22
C THR A 91 18.51 -1.60 6.84
N THR A 92 17.59 -1.14 5.98
CA THR A 92 17.90 -0.76 4.59
C THR A 92 18.44 0.68 4.49
N GLY A 93 18.07 1.54 5.44
CA GLY A 93 18.25 2.98 5.36
C GLY A 93 17.12 3.65 4.56
N VAL A 94 16.60 4.76 5.07
CA VAL A 94 15.42 5.48 4.53
C VAL A 94 15.56 5.78 3.04
N ALA A 95 16.71 6.33 2.61
CA ALA A 95 16.91 6.72 1.22
C ALA A 95 16.89 5.53 0.25
N ALA A 96 17.49 4.40 0.64
CA ALA A 96 17.51 3.19 -0.18
C ALA A 96 16.12 2.53 -0.22
N TRP A 97 15.44 2.46 0.93
CA TRP A 97 14.07 1.94 1.00
C TRP A 97 13.12 2.73 0.11
N CYS A 98 13.11 4.06 0.20
CA CYS A 98 12.24 4.93 -0.61
C CYS A 98 12.51 4.79 -2.12
N ARG A 99 13.76 4.65 -2.55
CA ARG A 99 14.10 4.37 -3.96
C ARG A 99 13.56 3.00 -4.41
N GLY A 100 13.64 1.99 -3.56
CA GLY A 100 13.08 0.66 -3.82
C GLY A 100 11.55 0.68 -3.95
N GLN A 101 10.86 1.54 -3.22
CA GLN A 101 9.40 1.69 -3.35
C GLN A 101 8.99 2.46 -4.62
N LYS A 102 9.79 3.46 -5.03
CA LYS A 102 9.55 4.21 -6.27
C LYS A 102 9.56 3.30 -7.50
N SER A 103 10.52 2.39 -7.60
CA SER A 103 10.57 1.43 -8.72
C SER A 103 9.35 0.51 -8.75
N LEU A 104 8.75 0.18 -7.60
CA LEU A 104 7.51 -0.60 -7.55
C LEU A 104 6.29 0.19 -8.03
N LEU A 105 6.26 1.51 -7.81
CA LEU A 105 5.19 2.40 -8.29
C LEU A 105 5.35 2.75 -9.79
N GLU A 106 6.59 2.76 -10.30
CA GLU A 106 6.91 3.11 -11.70
C GLU A 106 7.04 1.89 -12.62
N ARG A 107 7.06 0.66 -12.09
CA ARG A 107 7.01 -0.54 -12.93
C ARG A 107 5.69 -0.54 -13.71
N PRO A 108 5.72 -0.77 -15.04
CA PRO A 108 4.50 -1.05 -15.76
C PRO A 108 3.87 -2.27 -15.07
N TYR A 109 2.70 -2.07 -14.48
CA TYR A 109 1.87 -3.19 -14.04
C TYR A 109 1.72 -4.13 -15.23
N PRO A 110 1.77 -5.46 -15.03
CA PRO A 110 1.45 -6.37 -16.11
C PRO A 110 0.10 -5.93 -16.72
N ASP A 111 0.03 -5.95 -18.06
CA ASP A 111 -1.12 -5.59 -18.91
C ASP A 111 -2.37 -6.46 -18.63
N VAL A 112 -2.78 -6.63 -17.37
CA VAL A 112 -3.97 -7.39 -16.96
C VAL A 112 -5.24 -6.56 -17.18
N PHE A 113 -5.10 -5.31 -17.63
CA PHE A 113 -6.20 -4.42 -17.98
C PHE A 113 -5.84 -3.50 -19.15
N ARG A 114 -5.65 -4.08 -20.33
CA ARG A 114 -6.07 -3.37 -21.53
C ARG A 114 -7.57 -3.61 -21.75
N PRO A 115 -8.30 -2.64 -22.35
CA PRO A 115 -9.71 -2.79 -22.67
C PRO A 115 -9.99 -4.03 -23.53
#